data_AF-A0A2A4HN42-F1
#
_entry.id   AF-A0A2A4HN42-F1
#
_cell.length_a   1.000
_cell.length_b   1.000
_cell.length_c   1.000
_cell.angle_alpha   90.00
_cell.angle_beta   90.00
_cell.angle_gamma   90.00
#
_symmetry.space_group_name_H-M   'P 1'
#
loop_
_entity.id
_entity.type
_entity.pdbx_description
1 polymer ?
#
loop_
_entity_poly.entity_id
_entity_poly.type
_entity_poly.pdbx_seq_one_letter_code
_entity_poly.pdbx_strand_id
1 'polypeptide(L)'
;MSETTELGDDGWRLPTIEELRTLVYCSNTGQYGISQNFIMCGDVDSYQQPTVNIQAFPETPPMYFLSSSPHAQFSHDIWYASFLSGHVNHGHENGGYHVRLVRTD
;
A
#
# COMPACT_ATOMS: atom_id res chain seq x y z
N MET A 1 -18.60 1.66 10.76
CA MET A 1 -18.77 0.45 9.94
C MET A 1 -18.11 0.78 8.61
N SER A 2 -16.94 0.20 8.33
CA SER A 2 -16.26 0.44 7.05
C SER A 2 -16.92 -0.46 6.01
N GLU A 3 -17.62 0.13 5.04
CA GLU A 3 -18.15 -0.59 3.89
C GLU A 3 -17.00 -0.96 2.96
N THR A 4 -16.91 -2.25 2.67
CA THR A 4 -15.96 -2.80 1.73
C THR A 4 -16.62 -2.84 0.36
N THR A 5 -16.15 -2.01 -0.58
CA THR A 5 -16.61 -2.05 -1.97
C THR A 5 -16.08 -3.33 -2.64
N GLU A 6 -16.98 -4.29 -2.89
CA GLU A 6 -16.68 -5.45 -3.71
C GLU A 6 -16.56 -5.05 -5.19
N LEU A 7 -15.56 -5.59 -5.88
CA LEU A 7 -15.30 -5.36 -7.30
C LEU A 7 -15.64 -6.65 -8.07
N GLY A 8 -16.87 -6.71 -8.56
CA GLY A 8 -17.41 -7.87 -9.28
C GLY A 8 -17.80 -9.01 -8.35
N ASP A 9 -18.78 -9.81 -8.77
CA ASP A 9 -19.36 -10.94 -8.01
C ASP A 9 -18.38 -12.12 -7.79
N ASP A 10 -17.08 -11.91 -7.98
CA ASP A 10 -16.01 -12.91 -7.96
C ASP A 10 -15.23 -12.93 -6.63
N GLY A 11 -15.71 -12.21 -5.61
CA GLY A 11 -15.09 -12.15 -4.29
C GLY A 11 -13.75 -11.40 -4.28
N TRP A 12 -13.61 -10.39 -5.12
CA TRP A 12 -12.44 -9.51 -5.13
C TRP A 12 -12.80 -8.14 -4.59
N ARG A 13 -11.85 -7.53 -3.90
CA ARG A 13 -11.98 -6.15 -3.42
C ARG A 13 -10.65 -5.43 -3.45
N LEU A 14 -10.75 -4.11 -3.32
CA LEU A 14 -9.60 -3.29 -2.98
C LEU A 14 -9.13 -3.60 -1.54
N PRO A 15 -7.81 -3.64 -1.30
CA PRO A 15 -7.26 -3.77 0.03
C PRO A 15 -7.47 -2.47 0.82
N THR A 16 -7.57 -2.59 2.13
CA THR A 16 -7.46 -1.44 3.04
C THR A 16 -6.02 -0.95 3.11
N ILE A 17 -5.81 0.25 3.63
CA ILE A 17 -4.47 0.80 3.79
C ILE A 17 -3.64 -0.01 4.79
N GLU A 18 -4.30 -0.59 5.79
CA GLU A 18 -3.68 -1.46 6.79
C GLU A 18 -3.19 -2.75 6.13
N GLU A 19 -3.97 -3.35 5.23
CA GLU A 19 -3.58 -4.54 4.48
C GLU A 19 -2.39 -4.26 3.57
N LEU A 20 -2.44 -3.19 2.77
CA LEU A 20 -1.29 -2.79 1.95
C LEU A 20 -0.03 -2.56 2.80
N ARG A 21 -0.19 -1.99 4.00
CA ARG A 21 0.92 -1.75 4.91
C ARG A 21 1.55 -3.04 5.42
N THR A 22 0.78 -4.10 5.64
CA THR A 22 1.35 -5.40 6.06
C THR A 22 2.29 -6.00 5.00
N LEU A 23 2.12 -5.61 3.73
CA LEU A 23 2.97 -6.06 2.63
C LEU A 23 4.30 -5.29 2.54
N VAL A 24 4.37 -4.09 3.13
CA VAL A 24 5.59 -3.27 3.14
C VAL A 24 6.67 -4.00 3.94
N TYR A 25 7.81 -4.21 3.29
CA TYR A 25 9.01 -4.85 3.84
C TYR A 25 10.25 -4.02 3.54
N CYS A 26 11.00 -3.69 4.57
CA CYS A 26 12.28 -3.01 4.48
C CYS A 26 13.42 -4.02 4.50
N SER A 27 14.19 -4.12 3.42
CA SER A 27 15.32 -5.06 3.37
C SER A 27 16.49 -4.65 4.27
N ASN A 28 16.61 -3.37 4.61
CA ASN A 28 17.70 -2.81 5.42
C ASN A 28 17.51 -3.07 6.91
N THR A 29 16.26 -3.16 7.38
CA THR A 29 15.92 -3.48 8.77
C THR A 29 15.38 -4.89 8.95
N GLY A 30 14.95 -5.55 7.87
CA GLY A 30 14.30 -6.86 7.90
C GLY A 30 12.88 -6.83 8.48
N GLN A 31 12.21 -5.68 8.48
CA GLN A 31 10.92 -5.48 9.15
C GLN A 31 9.76 -5.32 8.18
N TYR A 32 8.61 -5.88 8.55
CA TYR A 32 7.32 -5.60 7.91
C TYR A 32 6.58 -4.48 8.64
N GLY A 33 5.74 -3.72 7.91
CA GLY A 33 4.70 -2.85 8.51
C GLY A 33 5.23 -1.72 9.40
N ILE A 34 6.19 -0.95 8.87
CA ILE A 34 7.26 -0.32 9.65
C ILE A 34 6.75 0.69 10.67
N SER A 35 7.19 0.46 11.90
CA SER A 35 6.72 0.99 13.17
C SER A 35 7.21 2.40 13.50
N GLN A 36 7.33 3.28 12.51
CA GLN A 36 7.84 4.66 12.67
C GLN A 36 6.83 5.72 12.18
N ASN A 37 5.53 5.44 12.26
CA ASN A 37 4.47 6.33 11.75
C ASN A 37 4.56 6.60 10.25
N PHE A 38 4.52 5.55 9.43
CA PHE A 38 4.27 5.69 8.00
C PHE A 38 5.21 6.69 7.29
N ILE A 39 6.53 6.76 7.61
CA ILE A 39 7.40 7.79 6.98
C ILE A 39 8.04 7.25 5.69
N MET A 40 8.87 6.21 5.77
CA MET A 40 9.51 5.48 4.65
C MET A 40 10.52 4.48 5.22
N CYS A 41 11.12 3.67 4.35
CA CYS A 41 12.14 2.68 4.67
C CYS A 41 13.53 3.24 5.06
N GLY A 42 13.67 4.57 5.11
CA GLY A 42 14.93 5.28 5.37
C GLY A 42 15.42 6.02 4.13
N ASP A 43 16.72 6.27 4.07
CA ASP A 43 17.37 6.94 2.93
C ASP A 43 17.24 6.10 1.66
N VAL A 44 17.05 6.76 0.53
CA VAL A 44 17.07 6.11 -0.80
C VAL A 44 18.39 5.34 -0.97
N ASP A 45 18.35 4.19 -1.64
CA ASP A 45 19.46 3.23 -1.82
C ASP A 45 19.91 2.46 -0.57
N SER A 46 19.42 2.81 0.63
CA SER A 46 19.70 2.01 1.84
C SER A 46 18.91 0.70 1.87
N TYR A 47 17.83 0.59 1.08
CA TYR A 47 16.91 -0.55 1.00
C TYR A 47 16.66 -0.98 -0.44
N GLN A 48 16.20 -2.21 -0.61
CA GLN A 48 15.78 -2.78 -1.89
C GLN A 48 14.45 -2.16 -2.34
N GLN A 49 14.37 -1.84 -3.63
CA GLN A 49 13.12 -1.50 -4.30
C GLN A 49 12.62 -2.67 -5.17
N PRO A 50 11.31 -2.98 -5.17
CA PRO A 50 10.28 -2.42 -4.28
C PRO A 50 10.49 -2.83 -2.82
N THR A 51 9.93 -2.04 -1.91
CA THR A 51 9.86 -2.26 -0.46
C THR A 51 8.81 -3.31 -0.10
N VAL A 52 8.87 -4.47 -0.76
CA VAL A 52 8.07 -5.66 -0.47
C VAL A 52 8.97 -6.88 -0.46
N ASN A 53 8.53 -7.98 0.16
CA ASN A 53 9.24 -9.24 0.03
C ASN A 53 9.04 -9.82 -1.38
N ILE A 54 9.98 -9.56 -2.28
CA ILE A 54 9.92 -10.00 -3.68
C ILE A 54 9.95 -11.52 -3.86
N GLN A 55 10.38 -12.29 -2.84
CA GLN A 55 10.32 -13.75 -2.90
C GLN A 55 8.89 -14.25 -2.70
N ALA A 56 8.10 -13.56 -1.87
CA ALA A 56 6.68 -13.87 -1.64
C ALA A 56 5.77 -13.21 -2.68
N PHE A 57 6.14 -12.02 -3.16
CA PHE A 57 5.38 -11.23 -4.13
C PHE A 57 6.25 -10.84 -5.32
N PRO A 58 6.62 -11.82 -6.17
CA PRO A 58 7.45 -11.56 -7.34
C PRO A 58 6.77 -10.57 -8.30
N GLU A 59 7.59 -9.87 -9.10
CA GLU A 59 7.15 -8.92 -10.13
C GLU A 59 6.33 -7.72 -9.62
N THR A 60 6.34 -7.46 -8.31
CA THR A 60 5.70 -6.27 -7.76
C THR A 60 6.45 -5.02 -8.24
N PRO A 61 5.79 -4.04 -8.89
CA PRO A 61 6.46 -2.82 -9.32
C PRO A 61 6.65 -1.84 -8.15
N PRO A 62 7.71 -1.01 -8.14
CA PRO A 62 7.96 -0.01 -7.11
C PRO A 62 7.10 1.24 -7.32
N MET A 63 5.77 1.09 -7.22
CA MET A 63 4.77 2.12 -7.55
C MET A 63 3.87 2.45 -6.34
N TYR A 64 2.96 3.42 -6.52
CA TYR A 64 1.92 3.75 -5.56
C TYR A 64 0.68 2.87 -5.76
N PHE A 65 0.16 2.29 -4.68
CA PHE A 65 -1.01 1.41 -4.69
C PHE A 65 -2.16 1.99 -3.89
N LEU A 66 -3.35 2.02 -4.48
CA LEU A 66 -4.59 2.52 -3.86
C LEU A 66 -5.14 1.57 -2.82
N SER A 67 -5.75 2.16 -1.80
CA SER A 67 -6.58 1.43 -0.83
C SER A 67 -8.04 1.87 -0.87
N SER A 68 -8.93 1.03 -0.35
CA SER A 68 -10.33 1.35 -0.10
C SER A 68 -10.58 1.98 1.27
N SER A 69 -9.53 2.34 2.01
CA SER A 69 -9.72 2.94 3.32
C SER A 69 -10.46 4.27 3.18
N PRO A 70 -11.46 4.55 4.03
CA PRO A 70 -12.26 5.76 3.93
C PRO A 70 -11.38 7.01 3.99
N HIS A 71 -11.81 8.03 3.24
CA HIS A 71 -11.11 9.28 2.95
C HIS A 71 -10.15 9.73 4.06
N ALA A 72 -8.96 10.19 3.64
CA ALA A 72 -8.11 10.96 4.53
C ALA A 72 -8.89 12.19 5.02
N GLN A 73 -8.44 12.86 6.09
CA GLN A 73 -9.19 13.94 6.73
C GLN A 73 -9.58 15.13 5.81
N PHE A 74 -9.18 15.12 4.53
CA PHE A 74 -9.48 16.10 3.49
C PHE A 74 -10.43 15.51 2.42
N SER A 75 -11.36 16.34 1.93
CA SER A 75 -12.56 15.91 1.19
C SER A 75 -12.36 15.30 -0.20
N HIS A 76 -11.13 15.06 -0.67
CA HIS A 76 -10.84 14.45 -2.00
C HIS A 76 -9.56 13.60 -1.99
N ASP A 77 -9.10 13.20 -0.79
CA ASP A 77 -7.84 12.51 -0.64
C ASP A 77 -8.05 11.01 -0.40
N ILE A 78 -7.27 10.22 -1.14
CA ILE A 78 -7.27 8.77 -1.13
C ILE A 78 -6.00 8.24 -0.47
N TRP A 79 -6.14 7.20 0.33
CA TRP A 79 -5.02 6.53 0.96
C TRP A 79 -4.29 5.62 -0.02
N TYR A 80 -2.96 5.74 -0.07
CA TYR A 80 -2.10 4.90 -0.88
C TYR A 80 -0.86 4.43 -0.12
N ALA A 81 -0.32 3.29 -0.54
CA ALA A 81 0.98 2.80 -0.11
C ALA A 81 1.99 2.92 -1.26
N SER A 82 3.14 3.53 -1.00
CA SER A 82 4.29 3.58 -1.89
C SER A 82 5.14 2.34 -1.69
N PHE A 83 5.13 1.41 -2.63
CA PHE A 83 6.10 0.31 -2.63
C PHE A 83 7.47 0.74 -3.15
N LEU A 84 7.60 1.96 -3.69
CA LEU A 84 8.90 2.56 -3.96
C LEU A 84 9.69 2.77 -2.67
N SER A 85 9.04 3.25 -1.61
CA SER A 85 9.71 3.75 -0.41
C SER A 85 9.17 3.22 0.92
N GLY A 86 8.10 2.44 0.91
CA GLY A 86 7.41 1.93 2.11
C GLY A 86 6.54 2.97 2.82
N HIS A 87 6.42 4.18 2.28
CA HIS A 87 5.58 5.26 2.81
C HIS A 87 4.10 4.97 2.55
N VAL A 88 3.23 5.21 3.54
CA VAL A 88 1.78 5.30 3.37
C VAL A 88 1.36 6.75 3.56
N ASN A 89 0.66 7.32 2.59
CA ASN A 89 0.17 8.67 2.68
C ASN A 89 -1.19 8.79 2.00
N HIS A 90 -1.74 10.00 1.98
CA HIS A 90 -2.88 10.35 1.18
C HIS A 90 -2.51 11.36 0.10
N GLY A 91 -3.25 11.35 -1.00
CA GLY A 91 -3.09 12.30 -2.09
C GLY A 91 -4.36 12.43 -2.90
N HIS A 92 -4.37 13.32 -3.88
CA HIS A 92 -5.55 13.57 -4.70
C HIS A 92 -5.94 12.35 -5.53
N GLU A 93 -7.25 12.08 -5.62
CA GLU A 93 -7.85 11.00 -6.42
C GLU A 93 -7.40 10.95 -7.89
N ASN A 94 -7.01 12.09 -8.47
CA ASN A 94 -6.56 12.20 -9.86
C ASN A 94 -5.09 11.79 -10.10
N GLY A 95 -4.40 11.28 -9.08
CA GLY A 95 -3.02 10.79 -9.21
C GLY A 95 -2.92 9.48 -10.00
N GLY A 96 -1.74 9.22 -10.57
CA GLY A 96 -1.44 7.95 -11.24
C GLY A 96 -1.13 6.84 -10.23
N TYR A 97 -2.15 6.07 -9.85
CA TYR A 97 -2.01 4.97 -8.90
C TYR A 97 -2.30 3.60 -9.51
N HIS A 98 -1.72 2.56 -8.90
CA HIS A 98 -1.92 1.16 -9.26
C HIS A 98 -2.93 0.51 -8.32
N VAL A 99 -3.55 -0.56 -8.77
CA VAL A 99 -4.47 -1.36 -7.96
C VAL A 99 -3.87 -2.73 -7.75
N ARG A 100 -3.96 -3.21 -6.50
CA ARG A 100 -3.81 -4.61 -6.15
C ARG A 100 -5.15 -5.07 -5.61
N LEU A 101 -5.60 -6.27 -5.99
CA LEU A 101 -6.84 -6.84 -5.46
C LEU A 101 -6.51 -7.88 -4.39
N VAL A 102 -7.40 -7.99 -3.41
CA VAL A 102 -7.39 -9.04 -2.39
C VAL A 102 -8.73 -9.78 -2.43
N ARG A 103 -8.74 -11.05 -2.02
CA ARG A 103 -9.98 -11.82 -1.94
C ARG A 103 -10.80 -11.38 -0.73
N THR A 104 -12.11 -11.38 -0.88
CA THR A 104 -13.04 -11.38 0.25
C THR A 104 -13.05 -12.79 0.83
N ASP A 105 -12.95 -12.86 2.17
CA ASP A 105 -13.10 -14.13 2.90
C ASP A 105 -14.55 -14.59 2.93
#